data_AF-A0A9W4SRV2-F1
#
_entry.id   AF-A0A9W4SRV2-F1
#
_cell.length_a   1.000
_cell.length_b   1.000
_cell.length_c   1.000
_cell.angle_alpha   90.00
_cell.angle_beta   90.00
_cell.angle_gamma   90.00
#
_symmetry.space_group_name_H-M   'P 1'
#
loop_
_entity.id
_entity.type
_entity.pdbx_description
1 polymer ?
#
loop_
_entity_poly.entity_id
_entity_poly.type
_entity_poly.pdbx_seq_one_letter_code
_entity_poly.pdbx_strand_id
1 'polypeptide(L)'
;MSLLRPRVLVFLLVATIFLLIFWPTNYQQNQCIDKGSQGFFQANNNNSPGPVIDAIRTTTITDTKGTQKEYLNAKGYITFLHIIRKQHKTAIESLTRVADIAVANDTVYSVTLKPQKPPSGDIHDYMSLGRYFWPDPTQPDGLPYIRKDGYVNPEFFTILDYVYMRKLFREVQDLGFAYFFTRNETYVDKAMYRIKEWFLDEETKMNPNLNYAGFRKGQAMGWRTGVLDFHQVFRLLQAIPLMRYSYKWDPSIEKGLKAWLSEYYIWFTTSKMGRGEGKTKNNHGTFYDVQALFLLDYLGRYEEAKSFIRVSVENRVNNGILPTGQQPHETDRPTSWFYSIFNLQGLFMLAERADHFDFDAWNYVGPEGQSIRKAVDFLLPFALNEGEGWPVPNIKGFEVNDYVKILELSYVIWGDEKYLNAVEELRPKAKAEQAAGLKLAKWEDNYLCDLALLTNRLLWTCLY
;
A
#
# COMPACT_ATOMS: atom_id res chain seq x y z
N MET A 1 -7.26 -25.36 -34.86
CA MET A 1 -7.39 -25.62 -33.41
C MET A 1 -6.86 -24.40 -32.67
N SER A 2 -7.75 -23.63 -32.05
CA SER A 2 -7.47 -22.35 -31.42
C SER A 2 -6.67 -22.52 -30.13
N LEU A 3 -5.50 -21.88 -30.06
CA LEU A 3 -4.68 -21.77 -28.86
C LEU A 3 -5.37 -20.88 -27.84
N LEU A 4 -5.75 -21.46 -26.70
CA LEU A 4 -6.23 -20.75 -25.51
C LEU A 4 -5.11 -19.84 -24.96
N ARG A 5 -5.46 -18.60 -24.60
CA ARG A 5 -4.52 -17.60 -24.07
C ARG A 5 -3.96 -17.99 -22.69
N PRO A 6 -2.72 -17.57 -22.34
CA PRO A 6 -2.04 -17.89 -21.05
C PRO A 6 -2.83 -17.54 -19.78
N ARG A 7 -3.76 -16.57 -19.85
CA ARG A 7 -4.62 -16.18 -18.72
C ARG A 7 -5.58 -17.29 -18.26
N VAL A 8 -5.93 -18.24 -19.12
CA VAL A 8 -6.86 -19.35 -18.79
C VAL A 8 -6.17 -20.47 -18.00
N LEU A 9 -4.86 -20.69 -18.21
CA LEU A 9 -4.11 -21.72 -17.47
C LEU A 9 -3.86 -21.33 -16.01
N VAL A 10 -3.59 -20.04 -15.75
CA VAL A 10 -3.44 -19.53 -14.37
C VAL A 10 -4.77 -19.58 -13.63
N PHE A 11 -5.89 -19.26 -14.29
CA PHE A 11 -7.22 -19.37 -13.71
C PHE A 11 -7.63 -20.81 -13.38
N LEU A 12 -7.33 -21.78 -14.25
CA LEU A 12 -7.63 -23.19 -14.01
C LEU A 12 -6.78 -23.78 -12.88
N LEU A 13 -5.50 -23.42 -12.77
CA LEU A 13 -4.65 -23.89 -11.67
C LEU A 13 -5.10 -23.33 -10.31
N VAL A 14 -5.53 -22.06 -10.26
CA VAL A 14 -5.96 -21.39 -9.03
C VAL A 14 -7.36 -21.83 -8.58
N ALA A 15 -8.29 -22.06 -9.51
CA ALA A 15 -9.62 -22.59 -9.19
C ALA A 15 -9.57 -24.01 -8.60
N THR A 16 -8.62 -24.83 -9.06
CA THR A 16 -8.43 -26.20 -8.55
C THR A 16 -7.84 -26.20 -7.14
N ILE A 17 -6.98 -25.22 -6.80
CA ILE A 17 -6.46 -25.02 -5.44
C ILE A 17 -7.56 -24.50 -4.49
N PHE A 18 -8.46 -23.64 -4.96
CA PHE A 18 -9.60 -23.16 -4.17
C PHE A 18 -10.62 -24.27 -3.85
N LEU A 19 -10.91 -25.15 -4.81
CA LEU A 19 -11.87 -26.25 -4.63
C LEU A 19 -11.36 -27.39 -3.74
N LEU A 20 -10.03 -27.59 -3.64
CA LEU A 20 -9.44 -28.65 -2.81
C LEU A 20 -9.20 -28.24 -1.34
N ILE A 21 -9.20 -26.94 -1.02
CA ILE A 21 -8.94 -26.45 0.34
C ILE A 21 -10.24 -26.24 1.14
N PHE A 22 -11.41 -26.06 0.49
CA PHE A 22 -12.60 -25.50 1.12
C PHE A 22 -13.89 -26.33 1.10
N TRP A 23 -13.86 -27.63 0.77
CA TRP A 23 -15.01 -28.53 1.03
C TRP A 23 -14.77 -29.41 2.27
N PRO A 24 -15.69 -29.44 3.26
CA PRO A 24 -15.51 -30.28 4.43
C PRO A 24 -16.02 -31.68 4.08
N THR A 25 -15.12 -32.55 3.62
CA THR A 25 -15.41 -33.99 3.65
C THR A 25 -14.95 -34.53 4.99
N ASN A 26 -15.92 -34.88 5.85
CA ASN A 26 -15.76 -35.74 7.01
C ASN A 26 -14.79 -36.89 6.67
N TYR A 27 -13.59 -36.89 7.25
CA TYR A 27 -12.68 -38.01 7.10
C TYR A 27 -12.22 -38.50 8.46
N GLN A 28 -12.80 -39.63 8.86
CA GLN A 28 -12.35 -40.44 9.97
C GLN A 28 -10.88 -40.81 9.79
N GLN A 29 -10.16 -40.75 10.91
CA GLN A 29 -8.81 -41.27 11.09
C GLN A 29 -8.75 -42.75 10.65
N ASN A 30 -8.11 -43.02 9.51
CA ASN A 30 -7.53 -44.33 9.25
C ASN A 30 -6.02 -44.15 9.05
N GLN A 31 -5.28 -44.79 9.95
CA GLN A 31 -3.82 -44.85 9.98
C GLN A 31 -3.30 -45.58 8.75
N CYS A 32 -2.46 -44.93 7.96
CA CYS A 32 -1.53 -45.62 7.06
C CYS A 32 -0.20 -45.77 7.80
N ILE A 33 0.11 -47.01 8.20
CA ILE A 33 1.39 -47.42 8.75
C ILE A 33 2.36 -47.55 7.58
N ASP A 34 3.38 -46.70 7.54
CA ASP A 34 4.50 -46.85 6.60
C ASP A 34 5.54 -47.81 7.20
N LYS A 35 5.66 -49.00 6.61
CA LYS A 35 6.73 -49.96 6.89
C LYS A 35 7.81 -49.81 5.83
N GLY A 36 8.92 -49.20 6.22
CA GLY A 36 10.23 -49.54 5.67
C GLY A 36 10.84 -48.52 4.71
N SER A 37 11.65 -47.62 5.28
CA SER A 37 12.93 -47.25 4.69
C SER A 37 13.88 -46.77 5.80
N GLN A 38 14.59 -47.71 6.41
CA GLN A 38 15.81 -47.40 7.14
C GLN A 38 16.88 -46.98 6.12
N GLY A 39 17.50 -45.81 6.33
CA GLY A 39 18.64 -45.38 5.52
C GLY A 39 19.03 -43.93 5.79
N PHE A 40 20.07 -43.76 6.59
CA PHE A 40 20.93 -42.57 6.71
C PHE A 40 20.39 -41.37 7.51
N PHE A 41 20.43 -41.51 8.85
CA PHE A 41 20.77 -40.40 9.74
C PHE A 41 22.21 -40.60 10.23
N GLN A 42 23.14 -39.80 9.71
CA GLN A 42 24.37 -39.48 10.43
C GLN A 42 24.22 -38.05 10.96
N ALA A 43 24.22 -37.93 12.28
CA ALA A 43 24.22 -36.66 12.99
C ALA A 43 25.57 -35.96 12.77
N ASN A 44 25.54 -34.79 12.13
CA ASN A 44 26.64 -33.85 12.22
C ASN A 44 26.29 -32.80 13.29
N ASN A 45 26.99 -32.90 14.41
CA ASN A 45 27.09 -31.87 15.42
C ASN A 45 27.74 -30.62 14.79
N ASN A 46 26.98 -29.55 14.61
CA ASN A 46 27.48 -28.18 14.65
C ASN A 46 26.31 -27.19 14.81
N ASN A 47 26.38 -26.38 15.87
CA ASN A 47 25.42 -25.33 16.19
C ASN A 47 25.41 -24.24 15.12
N SER A 48 24.37 -24.23 14.28
CA SER A 48 23.84 -23.05 13.56
C SER A 48 22.46 -23.42 12.98
N PRO A 49 21.34 -22.79 13.41
CA PRO A 49 20.03 -23.08 12.83
C PRO A 49 19.83 -22.24 11.56
N GLY A 50 20.49 -22.61 10.48
CA GLY A 50 20.09 -22.23 9.13
C GLY A 50 19.32 -23.39 8.50
N PRO A 51 18.17 -23.18 7.84
CA PRO A 51 17.51 -24.28 7.15
C PRO A 51 18.38 -24.66 5.95
N VAL A 52 18.96 -25.87 5.98
CA VAL A 52 19.46 -26.55 4.79
C VAL A 52 18.23 -26.89 3.95
N ILE A 53 17.80 -25.94 3.12
CA ILE A 53 16.80 -26.19 2.07
C ILE A 53 17.58 -26.85 0.94
N ASP A 54 17.38 -28.16 0.79
CA ASP A 54 17.77 -28.93 -0.39
C ASP A 54 17.51 -28.07 -1.65
N ALA A 55 18.55 -27.79 -2.44
CA ALA A 55 18.48 -26.88 -3.60
C ALA A 55 17.23 -27.19 -4.45
N ILE A 56 16.49 -26.14 -4.83
CA ILE A 56 15.30 -26.25 -5.67
C ILE A 56 15.67 -27.06 -6.92
N ARG A 57 15.13 -28.28 -7.04
CA ARG A 57 15.53 -29.20 -8.10
C ARG A 57 14.80 -28.88 -9.40
N THR A 58 15.55 -28.62 -10.47
CA THR A 58 15.02 -28.39 -11.81
C THR A 58 15.20 -29.61 -12.72
N THR A 59 14.58 -29.58 -13.90
CA THR A 59 14.77 -30.52 -14.99
C THR A 59 14.75 -29.75 -16.29
N THR A 60 15.72 -30.01 -17.15
CA THR A 60 15.85 -29.34 -18.45
C THR A 60 15.02 -30.09 -19.49
N ILE A 61 14.13 -29.37 -20.17
CA ILE A 61 13.37 -29.87 -21.31
C ILE A 61 13.86 -29.12 -22.55
N THR A 62 14.21 -29.86 -23.59
CA THR A 62 14.58 -29.30 -24.89
C THR A 62 13.35 -29.29 -25.80
N ASP A 63 13.00 -28.14 -26.35
CA ASP A 63 11.91 -28.04 -27.32
C ASP A 63 12.29 -28.62 -28.70
N THR A 64 11.32 -28.73 -29.61
CA THR A 64 11.53 -29.28 -30.96
C THR A 64 12.48 -28.45 -31.83
N LYS A 65 12.88 -27.26 -31.38
CA LYS A 65 13.83 -26.37 -32.06
C LYS A 65 15.22 -26.42 -31.40
N GLY A 66 15.43 -27.27 -30.40
CA GLY A 66 16.70 -27.39 -29.67
C GLY A 66 16.85 -26.41 -28.50
N THR A 67 15.81 -25.63 -28.17
CA THR A 67 15.85 -24.66 -27.06
C THR A 67 15.69 -25.39 -25.74
N GLN A 68 16.68 -25.29 -24.85
CA GLN A 68 16.59 -25.82 -23.49
C GLN A 68 15.84 -24.86 -22.58
N LYS A 69 14.92 -25.39 -21.77
CA LYS A 69 14.22 -24.67 -20.70
C LYS A 69 14.25 -25.49 -19.42
N GLU A 70 14.55 -24.86 -18.29
CA GLU A 70 14.47 -25.49 -16.98
C GLU A 70 13.07 -25.37 -16.38
N TYR A 71 12.62 -26.47 -15.76
CA TYR A 71 11.35 -26.56 -15.07
C TYR A 71 11.55 -27.14 -13.67
N LEU A 72 10.74 -26.72 -12.71
CA LEU A 72 10.67 -27.38 -11.40
C LEU A 72 10.24 -28.84 -11.59
N ASN A 73 11.03 -29.79 -11.10
CA ASN A 73 10.58 -31.18 -11.05
C ASN A 73 9.61 -31.40 -9.87
N ALA A 74 9.00 -32.57 -9.76
CA ALA A 74 8.01 -32.85 -8.72
C ALA A 74 8.53 -32.58 -7.29
N LYS A 75 9.79 -32.91 -7.00
CA LYS A 75 10.41 -32.62 -5.70
C LYS A 75 10.62 -31.11 -5.51
N GLY A 76 11.13 -30.42 -6.54
CA GLY A 76 11.26 -28.96 -6.55
C GLY A 76 9.92 -28.24 -6.34
N TYR A 77 8.85 -28.75 -6.94
CA TYR A 77 7.50 -28.22 -6.77
C TYR A 77 6.96 -28.42 -5.35
N ILE A 78 7.16 -29.60 -4.74
CA ILE A 78 6.77 -29.85 -3.34
C ILE A 78 7.54 -28.93 -2.39
N THR A 79 8.86 -28.76 -2.59
CA THR A 79 9.68 -27.83 -1.81
C THR A 79 9.20 -26.40 -1.97
N PHE A 80 8.91 -25.96 -3.21
CA PHE A 80 8.33 -24.65 -3.49
C PHE A 80 7.01 -24.43 -2.75
N LEU A 81 6.06 -25.37 -2.84
CA LEU A 81 4.80 -25.30 -2.11
C LEU A 81 5.00 -25.24 -0.60
N HIS A 82 5.96 -26.00 -0.04
CA HIS A 82 6.27 -25.95 1.37
C HIS A 82 6.80 -24.56 1.80
N ILE A 83 7.70 -23.97 1.00
CA ILE A 83 8.23 -22.62 1.24
C ILE A 83 7.09 -21.60 1.22
N ILE A 84 6.25 -21.59 0.18
CA ILE A 84 5.11 -20.67 0.07
C ILE A 84 4.14 -20.83 1.25
N ARG A 85 3.82 -22.07 1.65
CA ARG A 85 2.94 -22.32 2.80
C ARG A 85 3.54 -21.79 4.10
N LYS A 86 4.84 -22.01 4.35
CA LYS A 86 5.53 -21.50 5.54
C LYS A 86 5.51 -19.98 5.55
N GLN A 87 5.83 -19.36 4.43
CA GLN A 87 5.81 -17.91 4.23
C GLN A 87 4.43 -17.30 4.48
N HIS A 88 3.39 -17.89 3.87
CA HIS A 88 2.01 -17.46 4.07
C HIS A 88 1.56 -17.61 5.54
N LYS A 89 1.94 -18.71 6.20
CA LYS A 89 1.67 -18.90 7.63
C LYS A 89 2.32 -17.79 8.47
N THR A 90 3.60 -17.49 8.24
CA THR A 90 4.31 -16.41 8.96
C THR A 90 3.68 -15.03 8.71
N ALA A 91 3.24 -14.75 7.48
CA ALA A 91 2.54 -13.50 7.17
C ALA A 91 1.22 -13.38 7.94
N ILE A 92 0.41 -14.45 7.97
CA ILE A 92 -0.84 -14.47 8.75
C ILE A 92 -0.57 -14.34 10.25
N GLU A 93 0.45 -15.00 10.79
CA GLU A 93 0.83 -14.87 12.21
C GLU A 93 1.25 -13.44 12.56
N SER A 94 1.98 -12.77 11.67
CA SER A 94 2.35 -11.35 11.82
C SER A 94 1.12 -10.44 11.79
N LEU A 95 0.25 -10.63 10.80
CA LEU A 95 -1.01 -9.90 10.66
C LEU A 95 -1.93 -10.09 11.88
N THR A 96 -2.07 -11.32 12.35
CA THR A 96 -2.88 -11.65 13.54
C THR A 96 -2.34 -10.94 14.77
N ARG A 97 -0.99 -10.91 14.95
CA ARG A 97 -0.35 -10.21 16.07
C ARG A 97 -0.65 -8.70 16.06
N VAL A 98 -0.54 -8.04 14.90
CA VAL A 98 -0.84 -6.60 14.83
C VAL A 98 -2.33 -6.32 15.03
N ALA A 99 -3.22 -7.21 14.55
CA ALA A 99 -4.66 -7.12 14.80
C ALA A 99 -5.01 -7.34 16.28
N ASP A 100 -4.36 -8.29 16.96
CA ASP A 100 -4.54 -8.52 18.41
C ASP A 100 -4.08 -7.30 19.23
N ILE A 101 -2.97 -6.66 18.84
CA ILE A 101 -2.53 -5.39 19.43
C ILE A 101 -3.59 -4.30 19.20
N ALA A 102 -4.16 -4.20 17.99
CA ALA A 102 -5.21 -3.23 17.69
C ALA A 102 -6.48 -3.49 18.51
N VAL A 103 -6.88 -4.75 18.74
CA VAL A 103 -7.99 -5.12 19.63
C VAL A 103 -7.74 -4.66 21.06
N ALA A 104 -6.53 -4.90 21.57
CA ALA A 104 -6.15 -4.52 22.93
C ALA A 104 -5.91 -3.01 23.11
N ASN A 105 -5.77 -2.24 22.03
CA ASN A 105 -5.49 -0.82 22.09
C ASN A 105 -6.73 -0.02 22.53
N ASP A 106 -6.71 0.50 23.76
CA ASP A 106 -7.75 1.30 24.39
C ASP A 106 -7.57 2.82 24.18
N THR A 107 -6.55 3.26 23.44
CA THR A 107 -6.35 4.68 23.12
C THR A 107 -7.55 5.21 22.35
N VAL A 108 -8.17 6.30 22.81
CA VAL A 108 -9.23 7.00 22.07
C VAL A 108 -8.62 7.73 20.87
N TYR A 109 -9.19 7.52 19.68
CA TYR A 109 -8.84 8.30 18.49
C TYR A 109 -9.93 9.31 18.21
N SER A 110 -9.59 10.59 18.36
CA SER A 110 -10.52 11.68 18.10
C SER A 110 -9.77 12.95 17.75
N VAL A 111 -10.36 13.74 16.85
CA VAL A 111 -9.92 15.12 16.59
C VAL A 111 -10.20 16.04 17.78
N THR A 112 -11.09 15.66 18.70
CA THR A 112 -11.43 16.50 19.86
C THR A 112 -10.38 16.49 20.97
N LEU A 113 -9.36 15.63 20.86
CA LEU A 113 -8.29 15.50 21.85
C LEU A 113 -7.16 16.52 21.70
N LYS A 114 -7.06 17.20 20.55
CA LYS A 114 -6.02 18.22 20.35
C LYS A 114 -6.26 19.40 21.30
N PRO A 115 -5.22 19.90 22.01
CA PRO A 115 -5.39 21.08 22.85
C PRO A 115 -5.52 22.37 22.04
N GLN A 116 -5.05 22.39 20.79
CA GLN A 116 -5.12 23.54 19.90
C GLN A 116 -6.50 23.61 19.24
N LYS A 117 -7.25 24.68 19.49
CA LYS A 117 -8.50 24.94 18.77
C LYS A 117 -8.19 25.39 17.33
N PRO A 118 -8.84 24.80 16.31
CA PRO A 118 -8.79 25.31 14.95
C PRO A 118 -9.31 26.76 14.89
N PRO A 119 -8.90 27.56 13.89
CA PRO A 119 -9.39 28.92 13.71
C PRO A 119 -10.92 29.09 13.61
N SER A 120 -11.67 28.04 13.25
CA SER A 120 -13.15 28.04 13.32
C SER A 120 -13.69 28.19 14.74
N GLY A 121 -12.91 27.81 15.75
CA GLY A 121 -13.36 27.62 17.13
C GLY A 121 -14.01 26.26 17.40
N ASP A 122 -14.28 25.46 16.36
CA ASP A 122 -14.86 24.13 16.47
C ASP A 122 -13.75 23.07 16.64
N ILE A 123 -13.83 22.30 17.71
CA ILE A 123 -12.84 21.26 18.02
C ILE A 123 -13.01 20.00 17.14
N HIS A 124 -14.18 19.80 16.53
CA HIS A 124 -14.47 18.71 15.60
C HIS A 124 -13.82 18.91 14.22
N ASP A 125 -13.30 20.11 13.93
CA ASP A 125 -12.55 20.33 12.69
C ASP A 125 -11.17 19.67 12.76
N TYR A 126 -10.85 18.84 11.76
CA TYR A 126 -9.52 18.26 11.61
C TYR A 126 -8.48 19.36 11.39
N MET A 127 -7.37 19.27 12.13
CA MET A 127 -6.25 20.19 11.99
C MET A 127 -4.93 19.44 11.87
N SER A 128 -4.04 19.92 10.99
CA SER A 128 -2.65 19.46 10.93
C SER A 128 -1.77 20.62 10.50
N LEU A 129 -0.47 20.56 10.80
CA LEU A 129 0.46 21.60 10.36
C LEU A 129 1.08 21.25 8.99
N GLY A 130 1.53 22.26 8.25
CA GLY A 130 2.35 22.06 7.07
C GLY A 130 3.71 21.46 7.43
N ARG A 131 3.97 20.22 6.98
CA ARG A 131 5.19 19.44 7.30
C ARG A 131 6.53 20.21 7.18
N TYR A 132 6.63 21.09 6.20
CA TYR A 132 7.87 21.81 5.86
C TYR A 132 7.78 23.32 6.16
N PHE A 133 6.86 23.74 7.01
CA PHE A 133 6.66 25.15 7.35
C PHE A 133 7.25 25.43 8.74
N TRP A 134 8.14 26.41 8.81
CA TRP A 134 8.92 26.76 10.00
C TRP A 134 8.69 28.22 10.39
N PRO A 135 8.90 28.60 11.67
CA PRO A 135 8.95 29.99 12.07
C PRO A 135 9.91 30.80 11.20
N ASP A 136 9.50 32.01 10.81
CA ASP A 136 10.34 32.95 10.08
C ASP A 136 11.30 33.65 11.05
N PRO A 137 12.62 33.41 11.00
CA PRO A 137 13.57 34.02 11.92
C PRO A 137 13.71 35.54 11.71
N THR A 138 13.15 36.10 10.63
CA THR A 138 13.17 37.54 10.34
C THR A 138 12.01 38.30 11.00
N GLN A 139 11.03 37.58 11.57
CA GLN A 139 9.83 38.17 12.18
C GLN A 139 9.88 38.02 13.71
N PRO A 140 9.48 39.03 14.50
CA PRO A 140 9.58 38.99 15.96
C PRO A 140 8.81 37.84 16.62
N ASP A 141 7.70 37.42 16.02
CA ASP A 141 6.83 36.34 16.49
C ASP A 141 7.00 35.04 15.66
N GLY A 142 7.89 35.04 14.69
CA GLY A 142 8.12 33.92 13.78
C GLY A 142 7.02 33.69 12.75
N LEU A 143 6.08 34.63 12.56
CA LEU A 143 4.94 34.49 11.66
C LEU A 143 5.00 35.47 10.47
N PRO A 144 4.43 35.11 9.30
CA PRO A 144 3.87 33.80 8.97
C PRO A 144 4.97 32.75 8.76
N TYR A 145 4.63 31.47 8.96
CA TYR A 145 5.61 30.40 8.72
C TYR A 145 6.08 30.37 7.25
N ILE A 146 7.37 30.10 7.06
CA ILE A 146 8.03 29.99 5.76
C ILE A 146 8.34 28.53 5.39
N ARG A 147 8.37 28.23 4.09
CA ARG A 147 8.62 26.87 3.59
C ARG A 147 10.12 26.55 3.54
N LYS A 148 10.52 25.44 4.16
CA LYS A 148 11.86 24.82 4.03
C LYS A 148 11.71 23.38 3.53
N ASP A 149 11.58 23.22 2.22
CA ASP A 149 11.26 21.91 1.60
C ASP A 149 12.30 20.84 1.93
N GLY A 150 11.86 19.62 2.19
CA GLY A 150 12.71 18.50 2.62
C GLY A 150 13.06 18.49 4.11
N TYR A 151 12.89 19.61 4.83
CA TYR A 151 13.20 19.73 6.27
C TYR A 151 11.92 19.72 7.10
N VAL A 152 11.64 18.59 7.75
CA VAL A 152 10.43 18.40 8.57
C VAL A 152 10.50 19.24 9.84
N ASN A 153 9.52 20.12 10.06
CA ASN A 153 9.35 20.81 11.33
C ASN A 153 8.81 19.82 12.39
N PRO A 154 9.50 19.57 13.51
CA PRO A 154 9.02 18.68 14.57
C PRO A 154 7.67 19.07 15.14
N GLU A 155 7.29 20.36 15.10
CA GLU A 155 5.97 20.80 15.52
C GLU A 155 4.83 20.13 14.73
N PHE A 156 5.12 19.63 13.53
CA PHE A 156 4.17 18.86 12.72
C PHE A 156 3.47 17.76 13.54
N PHE A 157 4.19 17.13 14.47
CA PHE A 157 3.68 16.03 15.29
C PHE A 157 2.96 16.48 16.57
N THR A 158 2.85 17.79 16.82
CA THR A 158 2.17 18.33 18.03
C THR A 158 0.66 18.33 17.91
N ILE A 159 0.12 18.26 16.68
CA ILE A 159 -1.32 18.08 16.44
C ILE A 159 -1.55 16.62 16.09
N LEU A 160 -2.27 15.91 16.95
CA LEU A 160 -2.37 14.45 16.90
C LEU A 160 -3.39 13.95 15.86
N ASP A 161 -4.27 14.79 15.33
CA ASP A 161 -5.28 14.40 14.34
C ASP A 161 -4.65 13.65 13.16
N TYR A 162 -3.53 14.15 12.62
CA TYR A 162 -2.78 13.48 11.54
C TYR A 162 -2.32 12.06 11.92
N VAL A 163 -1.85 11.90 13.16
CA VAL A 163 -1.34 10.62 13.65
C VAL A 163 -2.48 9.65 13.93
N TYR A 164 -3.54 10.10 14.62
CA TYR A 164 -4.69 9.28 14.98
C TYR A 164 -5.49 8.83 13.76
N MET A 165 -5.73 9.71 12.80
CA MET A 165 -6.43 9.34 11.57
C MET A 165 -5.70 8.23 10.79
N ARG A 166 -4.37 8.33 10.67
CA ARG A 166 -3.58 7.31 9.97
C ARG A 166 -3.46 6.00 10.76
N LYS A 167 -3.42 6.08 12.09
CA LYS A 167 -3.49 4.88 12.95
C LYS A 167 -4.83 4.19 12.78
N LEU A 168 -5.94 4.93 12.83
CA LEU A 168 -7.29 4.44 12.55
C LEU A 168 -7.36 3.70 11.21
N PHE A 169 -6.93 4.33 10.10
CA PHE A 169 -7.00 3.71 8.78
C PHE A 169 -6.21 2.41 8.68
N ARG A 170 -5.06 2.35 9.35
CA ARG A 170 -4.20 1.16 9.38
C ARG A 170 -4.80 0.08 10.28
N GLU A 171 -5.26 0.42 11.48
CA GLU A 171 -5.87 -0.54 12.40
C GLU A 171 -7.12 -1.20 11.78
N VAL A 172 -8.03 -0.41 11.19
CA VAL A 172 -9.23 -0.97 10.51
C VAL A 172 -8.82 -1.90 9.37
N GLN A 173 -7.73 -1.59 8.67
CA GLN A 173 -7.21 -2.45 7.63
C GLN A 173 -6.68 -3.78 8.18
N ASP A 174 -5.78 -3.71 9.17
CA ASP A 174 -5.16 -4.89 9.77
C ASP A 174 -6.23 -5.81 10.39
N LEU A 175 -7.23 -5.22 11.07
CA LEU A 175 -8.39 -5.92 11.61
C LEU A 175 -9.22 -6.60 10.51
N GLY A 176 -9.51 -5.89 9.42
CA GLY A 176 -10.30 -6.44 8.31
C GLY A 176 -9.60 -7.59 7.59
N PHE A 177 -8.29 -7.50 7.38
CA PHE A 177 -7.52 -8.60 6.79
C PHE A 177 -7.38 -9.77 7.74
N ALA A 178 -7.11 -9.52 9.02
CA ALA A 178 -7.04 -10.57 10.03
C ALA A 178 -8.38 -11.31 10.13
N TYR A 179 -9.51 -10.59 10.11
CA TYR A 179 -10.84 -11.19 10.06
C TYR A 179 -11.03 -12.07 8.82
N PHE A 180 -10.61 -11.62 7.64
CA PHE A 180 -10.74 -12.39 6.40
C PHE A 180 -10.09 -13.78 6.52
N PHE A 181 -8.91 -13.86 7.12
CA PHE A 181 -8.16 -15.12 7.26
C PHE A 181 -8.56 -15.97 8.48
N THR A 182 -8.93 -15.34 9.60
CA THR A 182 -9.13 -16.05 10.87
C THR A 182 -10.60 -16.23 11.25
N ARG A 183 -11.49 -15.40 10.70
CA ARG A 183 -12.89 -15.25 11.11
C ARG A 183 -13.07 -14.88 12.59
N ASN A 184 -12.05 -14.32 13.22
CA ASN A 184 -12.16 -13.85 14.61
C ASN A 184 -12.97 -12.56 14.69
N GLU A 185 -14.11 -12.66 15.35
CA GLU A 185 -15.13 -11.62 15.41
C GLU A 185 -14.74 -10.43 16.30
N THR A 186 -13.75 -10.60 17.19
CA THR A 186 -13.23 -9.48 17.99
C THR A 186 -12.62 -8.38 17.11
N TYR A 187 -12.11 -8.74 15.92
CA TYR A 187 -11.55 -7.77 14.99
C TYR A 187 -12.62 -6.85 14.40
N VAL A 188 -13.80 -7.40 14.07
CA VAL A 188 -14.91 -6.62 13.53
C VAL A 188 -15.49 -5.69 14.57
N ASP A 189 -15.66 -6.18 15.80
CA ASP A 189 -16.10 -5.39 16.95
C ASP A 189 -15.21 -4.15 17.14
N LYS A 190 -13.88 -4.35 17.15
CA LYS A 190 -12.93 -3.26 17.28
C LYS A 190 -12.98 -2.30 16.08
N ALA A 191 -13.09 -2.81 14.86
CA ALA A 191 -13.20 -1.96 13.67
C ALA A 191 -14.47 -1.09 13.69
N MET A 192 -15.61 -1.64 14.14
CA MET A 192 -16.86 -0.88 14.29
C MET A 192 -16.74 0.21 15.35
N TYR A 193 -16.13 -0.11 16.49
CA TYR A 193 -15.80 0.88 17.52
C TYR A 193 -14.93 2.01 16.97
N ARG A 194 -13.86 1.69 16.24
CA ARG A 194 -12.93 2.64 15.62
C ARG A 194 -13.59 3.57 14.59
N ILE A 195 -14.49 3.03 13.77
CA ILE A 195 -15.24 3.83 12.79
C ILE A 195 -16.23 4.75 13.51
N LYS A 196 -16.93 4.24 14.52
CA LYS A 196 -17.92 5.00 15.27
C LYS A 196 -17.27 6.17 16.02
N GLU A 197 -16.18 5.93 16.76
CA GLU A 197 -15.53 6.98 17.56
C GLU A 197 -15.02 8.15 16.69
N TRP A 198 -14.46 7.88 15.52
CA TRP A 198 -13.85 8.93 14.70
C TRP A 198 -14.85 9.67 13.81
N PHE A 199 -15.90 8.98 13.33
CA PHE A 199 -16.78 9.53 12.30
C PHE A 199 -18.18 9.87 12.77
N LEU A 200 -18.69 9.22 13.83
CA LEU A 200 -20.13 9.20 14.12
C LEU A 200 -20.48 9.68 15.52
N ASP A 201 -19.66 9.36 16.52
CA ASP A 201 -19.95 9.74 17.91
C ASP A 201 -19.88 11.25 18.09
N GLU A 202 -20.99 11.87 18.53
CA GLU A 202 -21.13 13.33 18.60
C GLU A 202 -20.06 14.02 19.45
N GLU A 203 -19.50 13.35 20.45
CA GLU A 203 -18.45 13.90 21.34
C GLU A 203 -17.05 13.86 20.71
N THR A 204 -16.84 13.01 19.70
CA THR A 204 -15.50 12.67 19.17
C THR A 204 -15.37 12.80 17.65
N LYS A 205 -16.49 12.89 16.93
CA LYS A 205 -16.50 12.84 15.47
C LYS A 205 -15.67 13.96 14.84
N MET A 206 -15.06 13.64 13.71
CA MET A 206 -14.46 14.63 12.83
C MET A 206 -15.53 15.24 11.92
N ASN A 207 -15.49 16.55 11.65
CA ASN A 207 -16.32 17.16 10.60
C ASN A 207 -15.83 16.70 9.20
N PRO A 208 -16.72 16.49 8.21
CA PRO A 208 -16.38 15.91 6.91
C PRO A 208 -15.67 16.88 5.96
N ASN A 209 -14.55 17.47 6.41
CA ASN A 209 -13.73 18.39 5.64
C ASN A 209 -12.28 18.43 6.16
N LEU A 210 -11.36 19.03 5.39
CA LEU A 210 -9.97 19.27 5.81
C LEU A 210 -9.61 20.75 5.72
N ASN A 211 -10.53 21.63 6.10
CA ASN A 211 -10.37 23.09 6.00
C ASN A 211 -9.12 23.61 6.72
N TYR A 212 -8.65 22.91 7.77
CA TYR A 212 -7.49 23.29 8.57
C TYR A 212 -6.34 22.27 8.49
N ALA A 213 -6.33 21.42 7.46
CA ALA A 213 -5.18 20.55 7.19
C ALA A 213 -4.03 21.33 6.52
N GLY A 214 -2.78 20.91 6.78
CA GLY A 214 -1.59 21.56 6.24
C GLY A 214 -1.46 23.03 6.65
N PHE A 215 -2.00 23.37 7.83
CA PHE A 215 -2.07 24.70 8.39
C PHE A 215 -0.68 25.31 8.55
N ARG A 216 -0.55 26.56 8.14
CA ARG A 216 0.68 27.34 8.26
C ARG A 216 0.38 28.42 9.29
N LYS A 217 1.07 28.43 10.41
CA LYS A 217 0.78 29.43 11.46
C LYS A 217 0.93 30.84 10.88
N GLY A 218 0.00 31.72 11.27
CA GLY A 218 -0.18 33.04 10.67
C GLY A 218 -1.16 33.09 9.49
N GLN A 219 -1.85 31.99 9.18
CA GLN A 219 -2.91 31.93 8.14
C GLN A 219 -4.29 31.70 8.76
N ALA A 220 -5.35 32.10 8.07
CA ALA A 220 -6.73 31.91 8.53
C ALA A 220 -7.28 30.50 8.26
N MET A 221 -6.74 29.80 7.26
CA MET A 221 -7.19 28.49 6.81
C MET A 221 -5.99 27.55 6.61
N GLY A 222 -6.28 26.27 6.48
CA GLY A 222 -5.35 25.28 5.98
C GLY A 222 -4.89 25.56 4.54
N TRP A 223 -4.10 24.64 4.00
CA TRP A 223 -3.60 24.75 2.63
C TRP A 223 -3.91 23.51 1.82
N ARG A 224 -4.09 23.65 0.50
CA ARG A 224 -4.46 22.54 -0.40
C ARG A 224 -3.61 21.27 -0.20
N THR A 225 -2.31 21.42 0.11
CA THR A 225 -1.39 20.30 0.34
C THR A 225 -1.76 19.43 1.54
N GLY A 226 -2.58 19.94 2.46
CA GLY A 226 -3.12 19.18 3.59
C GLY A 226 -4.21 18.18 3.19
N VAL A 227 -4.80 18.31 1.99
CA VAL A 227 -5.71 17.30 1.43
C VAL A 227 -5.00 15.94 1.31
N LEU A 228 -3.68 15.95 1.09
CA LEU A 228 -2.87 14.73 1.08
C LEU A 228 -2.91 13.97 2.42
N ASP A 229 -3.24 14.58 3.55
CA ASP A 229 -3.25 13.87 4.85
C ASP A 229 -4.19 12.66 4.86
N PHE A 230 -5.30 12.76 4.12
CA PHE A 230 -6.36 11.75 4.02
C PHE A 230 -6.08 10.67 2.96
N HIS A 231 -4.91 10.71 2.28
CA HIS A 231 -4.61 9.80 1.17
C HIS A 231 -4.65 8.33 1.52
N GLN A 232 -4.46 7.94 2.78
CA GLN A 232 -4.51 6.54 3.21
C GLN A 232 -5.92 6.02 3.49
N VAL A 233 -6.98 6.79 3.24
CA VAL A 233 -8.37 6.35 3.46
C VAL A 233 -8.70 5.06 2.70
N PHE A 234 -8.05 4.81 1.56
CA PHE A 234 -8.21 3.57 0.80
C PHE A 234 -8.02 2.31 1.66
N ARG A 235 -7.16 2.37 2.69
CA ARG A 235 -6.88 1.26 3.61
C ARG A 235 -8.13 0.83 4.38
N LEU A 236 -8.86 1.81 4.91
CA LEU A 236 -10.12 1.61 5.59
C LEU A 236 -11.20 1.12 4.61
N LEU A 237 -11.32 1.77 3.45
CA LEU A 237 -12.39 1.51 2.48
C LEU A 237 -12.30 0.10 1.86
N GLN A 238 -11.09 -0.42 1.63
CA GLN A 238 -10.90 -1.76 1.08
C GLN A 238 -11.08 -2.87 2.12
N ALA A 239 -10.88 -2.58 3.40
CA ALA A 239 -10.95 -3.57 4.47
C ALA A 239 -12.38 -3.80 4.96
N ILE A 240 -13.21 -2.76 4.97
CA ILE A 240 -14.61 -2.85 5.39
C ILE A 240 -15.39 -3.96 4.66
N PRO A 241 -15.37 -4.07 3.32
CA PRO A 241 -16.09 -5.12 2.62
C PRO A 241 -15.77 -6.55 3.08
N LEU A 242 -14.55 -6.80 3.56
CA LEU A 242 -14.12 -8.12 4.04
C LEU A 242 -14.80 -8.54 5.34
N MET A 243 -15.24 -7.56 6.14
CA MET A 243 -15.85 -7.76 7.46
C MET A 243 -17.37 -7.90 7.42
N ARG A 244 -18.04 -7.58 6.29
CA ARG A 244 -19.52 -7.62 6.16
C ARG A 244 -20.16 -8.99 6.41
N TYR A 245 -19.37 -10.07 6.38
CA TYR A 245 -19.86 -11.42 6.67
C TYR A 245 -19.92 -11.76 8.16
N SER A 246 -19.40 -10.88 9.02
CA SER A 246 -19.42 -11.04 10.47
C SER A 246 -20.82 -10.86 11.04
N TYR A 247 -21.19 -11.66 12.04
CA TYR A 247 -22.42 -11.41 12.79
C TYR A 247 -22.34 -10.19 13.71
N LYS A 248 -21.13 -9.65 13.96
CA LYS A 248 -20.91 -8.40 14.67
C LYS A 248 -20.91 -7.18 13.74
N TRP A 249 -21.06 -7.36 12.43
CA TRP A 249 -21.15 -6.25 11.50
C TRP A 249 -22.39 -5.40 11.79
N ASP A 250 -22.21 -4.10 12.06
CA ASP A 250 -23.31 -3.16 12.26
C ASP A 250 -23.56 -2.34 10.98
N PRO A 251 -24.62 -2.64 10.21
CA PRO A 251 -24.92 -1.90 8.98
C PRO A 251 -25.31 -0.44 9.24
N SER A 252 -25.73 -0.07 10.46
CA SER A 252 -26.06 1.31 10.81
C SER A 252 -24.79 2.18 10.92
N ILE A 253 -23.69 1.63 11.46
CA ILE A 253 -22.38 2.28 11.49
C ILE A 253 -21.85 2.48 10.08
N GLU A 254 -21.94 1.45 9.20
CA GLU A 254 -21.51 1.60 7.80
C GLU A 254 -22.34 2.66 7.07
N LYS A 255 -23.66 2.70 7.30
CA LYS A 255 -24.54 3.73 6.73
C LYS A 255 -24.13 5.13 7.17
N GLY A 256 -23.85 5.32 8.46
CA GLY A 256 -23.35 6.59 9.00
C GLY A 256 -22.02 7.01 8.35
N LEU A 257 -21.07 6.07 8.24
CA LEU A 257 -19.79 6.32 7.58
C LEU A 257 -19.98 6.72 6.12
N LYS A 258 -20.86 6.05 5.37
CA LYS A 258 -21.16 6.41 3.97
C LYS A 258 -21.77 7.81 3.86
N ALA A 259 -22.61 8.23 4.79
CA ALA A 259 -23.14 9.59 4.84
C ALA A 259 -22.00 10.60 5.04
N TRP A 260 -21.13 10.37 6.03
CA TRP A 260 -19.96 11.20 6.30
C TRP A 260 -19.02 11.30 5.08
N LEU A 261 -18.71 10.16 4.45
CA LEU A 261 -17.84 10.11 3.27
C LEU A 261 -18.47 10.80 2.05
N SER A 262 -19.80 10.78 1.94
CA SER A 262 -20.52 11.50 0.88
C SER A 262 -20.39 13.01 1.05
N GLU A 263 -20.55 13.52 2.27
CA GLU A 263 -20.32 14.94 2.60
C GLU A 263 -18.86 15.33 2.38
N TYR A 264 -17.91 14.49 2.81
CA TYR A 264 -16.49 14.69 2.56
C TYR A 264 -16.17 14.72 1.07
N TYR A 265 -16.74 13.81 0.27
CA TYR A 265 -16.51 13.77 -1.16
C TYR A 265 -17.04 15.03 -1.87
N ILE A 266 -18.18 15.57 -1.42
CA ILE A 266 -18.67 16.87 -1.89
C ILE A 266 -17.66 17.98 -1.56
N TRP A 267 -17.21 18.09 -0.30
CA TRP A 267 -16.18 19.07 0.08
C TRP A 267 -14.88 18.88 -0.74
N PHE A 268 -14.43 17.64 -0.91
CA PHE A 268 -13.19 17.25 -1.58
C PHE A 268 -13.18 17.61 -3.07
N THR A 269 -14.34 17.57 -3.74
CA THR A 269 -14.46 17.88 -5.18
C THR A 269 -14.86 19.33 -5.46
N THR A 270 -15.48 20.03 -4.51
CA THR A 270 -16.04 21.38 -4.73
C THR A 270 -15.28 22.49 -4.03
N SER A 271 -14.61 22.21 -2.91
CA SER A 271 -13.87 23.21 -2.16
C SER A 271 -12.68 23.78 -2.95
N LYS A 272 -12.24 24.99 -2.60
CA LYS A 272 -11.04 25.60 -3.19
C LYS A 272 -9.79 24.76 -2.90
N MET A 273 -9.71 24.16 -1.71
CA MET A 273 -8.58 23.32 -1.30
C MET A 273 -8.55 22.01 -2.08
N GLY A 274 -9.66 21.27 -2.11
CA GLY A 274 -9.77 20.02 -2.85
C GLY A 274 -9.50 20.18 -4.35
N ARG A 275 -10.18 21.13 -5.02
CA ARG A 275 -9.92 21.41 -6.44
C ARG A 275 -8.50 21.91 -6.70
N GLY A 276 -7.94 22.68 -5.76
CA GLY A 276 -6.56 23.14 -5.85
C GLY A 276 -5.55 21.99 -5.80
N GLU A 277 -5.82 20.98 -4.97
CA GLU A 277 -4.99 19.79 -4.85
C GLU A 277 -5.09 18.89 -6.09
N GLY A 278 -6.30 18.59 -6.56
CA GLY A 278 -6.50 17.75 -7.75
C GLY A 278 -5.84 18.30 -9.02
N LYS A 279 -5.66 19.62 -9.12
CA LYS A 279 -4.98 20.30 -10.24
C LYS A 279 -3.45 20.23 -10.20
N THR A 280 -2.86 19.74 -9.12
CA THR A 280 -1.40 19.61 -9.03
C THR A 280 -0.88 18.53 -9.97
N LYS A 281 0.36 18.68 -10.45
CA LYS A 281 0.97 17.77 -11.43
C LYS A 281 1.91 16.72 -10.83
N ASN A 282 2.12 16.78 -9.51
CA ASN A 282 3.01 15.90 -8.77
C ASN A 282 2.21 14.86 -7.96
N ASN A 283 2.88 14.15 -7.06
CA ASN A 283 2.32 13.10 -6.19
C ASN A 283 1.03 13.52 -5.45
N HIS A 284 0.87 14.81 -5.11
CA HIS A 284 -0.36 15.30 -4.50
C HIS A 284 -1.58 15.07 -5.40
N GLY A 285 -1.44 15.29 -6.71
CA GLY A 285 -2.50 15.06 -7.68
C GLY A 285 -2.75 13.58 -7.90
N THR A 286 -1.70 12.77 -7.97
CA THR A 286 -1.83 11.31 -8.07
C THR A 286 -2.60 10.74 -6.86
N PHE A 287 -2.23 11.14 -5.64
CA PHE A 287 -2.94 10.69 -4.44
C PHE A 287 -4.31 11.36 -4.23
N TYR A 288 -4.58 12.51 -4.85
CA TYR A 288 -5.94 13.04 -4.97
C TYR A 288 -6.80 12.06 -5.78
N ASP A 289 -6.31 11.60 -6.93
CA ASP A 289 -7.08 10.67 -7.77
C ASP A 289 -7.26 9.31 -7.10
N VAL A 290 -6.25 8.82 -6.37
CA VAL A 290 -6.39 7.60 -5.55
C VAL A 290 -7.51 7.77 -4.53
N GLN A 291 -7.54 8.88 -3.78
CA GLN A 291 -8.61 9.15 -2.83
C GLN A 291 -9.98 9.19 -3.51
N ALA A 292 -10.11 9.95 -4.59
CA ALA A 292 -11.36 10.11 -5.31
C ALA A 292 -11.91 8.77 -5.81
N LEU A 293 -11.04 7.94 -6.38
CA LEU A 293 -11.42 6.65 -6.94
C LEU A 293 -11.94 5.69 -5.88
N PHE A 294 -11.22 5.53 -4.77
CA PHE A 294 -11.63 4.65 -3.69
C PHE A 294 -12.90 5.14 -2.98
N LEU A 295 -13.09 6.46 -2.88
CA LEU A 295 -14.33 7.03 -2.36
C LEU A 295 -15.52 6.75 -3.28
N LEU A 296 -15.38 6.99 -4.59
CA LEU A 296 -16.43 6.72 -5.58
C LEU A 296 -16.84 5.25 -5.57
N ASP A 297 -15.86 4.34 -5.60
CA ASP A 297 -16.09 2.89 -5.57
C ASP A 297 -16.83 2.47 -4.28
N TYR A 298 -16.32 2.88 -3.11
CA TYR A 298 -16.93 2.54 -1.82
C TYR A 298 -18.35 3.11 -1.64
N LEU A 299 -18.62 4.29 -2.19
CA LEU A 299 -19.94 4.93 -2.18
C LEU A 299 -20.91 4.33 -3.23
N GLY A 300 -20.48 3.33 -4.00
CA GLY A 300 -21.32 2.67 -5.01
C GLY A 300 -21.53 3.51 -6.28
N ARG A 301 -20.68 4.51 -6.53
CA ARG A 301 -20.73 5.39 -7.72
C ARG A 301 -19.89 4.81 -8.86
N TYR A 302 -20.19 3.56 -9.24
CA TYR A 302 -19.37 2.75 -10.13
C TYR A 302 -19.11 3.40 -11.50
N GLU A 303 -20.14 3.91 -12.18
CA GLU A 303 -19.98 4.52 -13.52
C GLU A 303 -19.13 5.79 -13.50
N GLU A 304 -19.20 6.53 -12.39
CA GLU A 304 -18.37 7.70 -12.18
C GLU A 304 -16.93 7.32 -11.86
N ALA A 305 -16.70 6.29 -11.04
CA ALA A 305 -15.37 5.72 -10.80
C ALA A 305 -14.72 5.25 -12.11
N LYS A 306 -15.48 4.53 -12.95
CA LYS A 306 -15.06 4.03 -14.27
C LYS A 306 -14.68 5.15 -15.23
N SER A 307 -15.47 6.22 -15.27
CA SER A 307 -15.17 7.39 -16.11
C SER A 307 -13.97 8.15 -15.57
N PHE A 308 -13.89 8.32 -14.25
CA PHE A 308 -12.85 9.06 -13.57
C PHE A 308 -11.48 8.40 -13.73
N ILE A 309 -11.36 7.08 -13.55
CA ILE A 309 -10.05 6.40 -13.58
C ILE A 309 -9.32 6.55 -14.91
N ARG A 310 -10.05 6.50 -16.02
CA ARG A 310 -9.48 6.68 -17.36
C ARG A 310 -8.88 8.08 -17.51
N VAL A 311 -9.68 9.10 -17.20
CA VAL A 311 -9.25 10.51 -17.27
C VAL A 311 -8.05 10.77 -16.34
N SER A 312 -8.10 10.21 -15.14
CA SER A 312 -7.03 10.35 -14.14
C SER A 312 -5.71 9.75 -14.63
N VAL A 313 -5.69 8.48 -15.05
CA VAL A 313 -4.46 7.83 -15.54
C VAL A 313 -3.90 8.55 -16.77
N GLU A 314 -4.75 8.88 -17.76
CA GLU A 314 -4.32 9.62 -18.94
C GLU A 314 -3.68 10.96 -18.55
N ASN A 315 -4.33 11.72 -17.66
CA ASN A 315 -3.80 12.99 -17.18
C ASN A 315 -2.48 12.84 -16.41
N ARG A 316 -2.38 11.88 -15.47
CA ARG A 316 -1.19 11.70 -14.62
C ARG A 316 0.00 11.18 -15.43
N VAL A 317 -0.22 10.25 -16.37
CA VAL A 317 0.85 9.74 -17.23
C VAL A 317 1.30 10.80 -18.24
N ASN A 318 0.37 11.44 -18.94
CA ASN A 318 0.70 12.37 -20.03
C ASN A 318 1.32 13.69 -19.54
N ASN A 319 1.01 14.12 -18.32
CA ASN A 319 1.53 15.38 -17.77
C ASN A 319 2.60 15.20 -16.69
N GLY A 320 2.68 14.02 -16.08
CA GLY A 320 3.54 13.76 -14.92
C GLY A 320 4.79 12.91 -15.21
N ILE A 321 4.87 12.29 -16.39
CA ILE A 321 5.98 11.43 -16.80
C ILE A 321 6.53 11.93 -18.13
N LEU A 322 7.84 12.06 -18.27
CA LEU A 322 8.50 12.38 -19.53
C LEU A 322 8.67 11.13 -20.42
N PRO A 323 8.92 11.26 -21.73
CA PRO A 323 9.22 10.12 -22.60
C PRO A 323 10.41 9.25 -22.15
N THR A 324 11.31 9.82 -21.34
CA THR A 324 12.45 9.14 -20.69
C THR A 324 12.05 8.29 -19.48
N GLY A 325 10.82 8.45 -18.97
CA GLY A 325 10.36 7.88 -17.71
C GLY A 325 10.58 8.78 -16.49
N GLN A 326 11.40 9.82 -16.60
CA GLN A 326 11.60 10.76 -15.51
C GLN A 326 10.27 11.40 -15.08
N GLN A 327 10.09 11.56 -13.76
CA GLN A 327 8.94 12.23 -13.16
C GLN A 327 9.35 13.66 -12.74
N PRO A 328 9.28 14.67 -13.64
CA PRO A 328 9.98 15.94 -13.48
C PRO A 328 9.60 16.69 -12.21
N HIS A 329 8.32 16.66 -11.85
CA HIS A 329 7.81 17.34 -10.66
C HIS A 329 8.24 16.68 -9.33
N GLU A 330 8.64 15.41 -9.36
CA GLU A 330 9.22 14.72 -8.21
C GLU A 330 10.73 14.91 -8.17
N THR A 331 11.39 14.89 -9.33
CA THR A 331 12.84 15.10 -9.43
C THR A 331 13.26 16.55 -9.12
N ASP A 332 12.35 17.51 -9.22
CA ASP A 332 12.57 18.90 -8.79
C ASP A 332 12.60 19.08 -7.26
N ARG A 333 12.25 18.03 -6.50
CA ARG A 333 12.19 18.08 -5.04
C ARG A 333 13.57 17.84 -4.42
N PRO A 334 13.90 18.48 -3.27
CA PRO A 334 15.16 18.20 -2.59
C PRO A 334 15.32 16.73 -2.19
N THR A 335 14.23 16.01 -1.87
CA THR A 335 14.24 14.56 -1.62
C THR A 335 13.66 13.81 -2.82
N SER A 336 14.26 14.04 -4.00
CA SER A 336 13.79 13.64 -5.32
C SER A 336 13.59 12.14 -5.48
N TRP A 337 14.49 11.33 -4.93
CA TRP A 337 14.41 9.87 -4.97
C TRP A 337 13.14 9.35 -4.30
N PHE A 338 12.91 9.77 -3.04
CA PHE A 338 11.72 9.39 -2.27
C PHE A 338 10.43 9.78 -2.99
N TYR A 339 10.34 11.00 -3.51
CA TYR A 339 9.12 11.47 -4.16
C TYR A 339 8.83 10.75 -5.47
N SER A 340 9.87 10.34 -6.21
CA SER A 340 9.70 9.55 -7.44
C SER A 340 9.12 8.17 -7.15
N ILE A 341 9.55 7.52 -6.05
CA ILE A 341 9.00 6.25 -5.57
C ILE A 341 7.58 6.44 -5.02
N PHE A 342 7.37 7.49 -4.22
CA PHE A 342 6.07 7.79 -3.61
C PHE A 342 4.99 8.09 -4.67
N ASN A 343 5.34 8.78 -5.76
CA ASN A 343 4.39 8.99 -6.85
C ASN A 343 4.10 7.68 -7.62
N LEU A 344 5.12 6.84 -7.86
CA LEU A 344 4.92 5.51 -8.48
C LEU A 344 4.00 4.62 -7.66
N GLN A 345 4.08 4.67 -6.33
CA GLN A 345 3.13 4.01 -5.44
C GLN A 345 1.68 4.39 -5.79
N GLY A 346 1.37 5.70 -5.85
CA GLY A 346 0.04 6.17 -6.24
C GLY A 346 -0.37 5.75 -7.66
N LEU A 347 0.55 5.79 -8.62
CA LEU A 347 0.29 5.34 -10.00
C LEU A 347 -0.02 3.84 -10.09
N PHE A 348 0.69 3.02 -9.31
CA PHE A 348 0.43 1.58 -9.22
C PHE A 348 -0.94 1.29 -8.62
N MET A 349 -1.37 2.07 -7.63
CA MET A 349 -2.73 1.95 -7.07
C MET A 349 -3.81 2.29 -8.10
N LEU A 350 -3.63 3.38 -8.87
CA LEU A 350 -4.55 3.74 -9.93
C LEU A 350 -4.60 2.65 -11.02
N ALA A 351 -3.44 2.12 -11.41
CA ALA A 351 -3.37 1.10 -12.44
C ALA A 351 -3.98 -0.25 -11.99
N GLU A 352 -3.76 -0.65 -10.74
CA GLU A 352 -4.43 -1.83 -10.16
C GLU A 352 -5.94 -1.65 -10.17
N ARG A 353 -6.43 -0.50 -9.73
CA ARG A 353 -7.88 -0.26 -9.69
C ARG A 353 -8.50 -0.15 -11.08
N ALA A 354 -7.77 0.37 -12.06
CA ALA A 354 -8.22 0.42 -13.45
C ALA A 354 -8.54 -0.96 -14.04
N ASP A 355 -7.86 -2.03 -13.59
CA ASP A 355 -8.13 -3.41 -14.01
C ASP A 355 -9.59 -3.83 -13.70
N HIS A 356 -10.18 -3.32 -12.61
CA HIS A 356 -11.57 -3.59 -12.21
C HIS A 356 -12.62 -2.84 -13.06
N PHE A 357 -12.16 -1.90 -13.89
CA PHE A 357 -12.99 -1.06 -14.75
C PHE A 357 -12.72 -1.29 -16.25
N ASP A 358 -12.17 -2.45 -16.59
CA ASP A 358 -11.82 -2.86 -17.97
C ASP A 358 -10.85 -1.88 -18.66
N PHE A 359 -9.96 -1.25 -17.90
CA PHE A 359 -8.94 -0.35 -18.44
C PHE A 359 -7.54 -0.81 -18.05
N ASP A 360 -6.77 -1.26 -19.05
CA ASP A 360 -5.38 -1.67 -18.90
C ASP A 360 -4.45 -0.45 -18.78
N ALA A 361 -4.44 0.14 -17.58
CA ALA A 361 -3.58 1.26 -17.24
C ALA A 361 -2.09 0.85 -17.15
N TRP A 362 -1.80 -0.44 -16.87
CA TRP A 362 -0.42 -0.95 -16.81
C TRP A 362 0.32 -0.81 -18.14
N ASN A 363 -0.41 -0.99 -19.24
CA ASN A 363 0.13 -0.89 -20.61
C ASN A 363 -0.30 0.39 -21.34
N TYR A 364 -0.87 1.37 -20.62
CA TYR A 364 -1.17 2.67 -21.20
C TYR A 364 0.12 3.39 -21.62
N VAL A 365 0.09 3.92 -22.85
CA VAL A 365 1.18 4.71 -23.43
C VAL A 365 0.63 6.06 -23.86
N GLY A 366 1.17 7.13 -23.28
CA GLY A 366 0.83 8.51 -23.62
C GLY A 366 1.29 8.90 -25.02
N PRO A 367 0.83 10.05 -25.55
CA PRO A 367 1.11 10.50 -26.91
C PRO A 367 2.60 10.62 -27.26
N GLU A 368 3.46 10.94 -26.28
CA GLU A 368 4.91 11.05 -26.46
C GLU A 368 5.67 9.78 -26.03
N GLY A 369 4.94 8.67 -25.83
CA GLY A 369 5.51 7.39 -25.41
C GLY A 369 5.68 7.26 -23.89
N GLN A 370 4.98 8.06 -23.10
CA GLN A 370 5.08 8.08 -21.64
C GLN A 370 4.34 6.89 -21.04
N SER A 371 4.84 6.28 -19.97
CA SER A 371 4.14 5.18 -19.31
C SER A 371 4.60 4.98 -17.88
N ILE A 372 3.76 4.32 -17.07
CA ILE A 372 4.11 3.91 -15.70
C ILE A 372 5.35 3.00 -15.74
N ARG A 373 5.43 2.07 -16.70
CA ARG A 373 6.59 1.18 -16.87
C ARG A 373 7.89 1.95 -17.09
N LYS A 374 7.86 3.01 -17.92
CA LYS A 374 9.05 3.86 -18.12
C LYS A 374 9.46 4.58 -16.85
N ALA A 375 8.52 5.02 -16.01
CA ALA A 375 8.86 5.62 -14.73
C ALA A 375 9.50 4.64 -13.75
N VAL A 376 9.10 3.36 -13.77
CA VAL A 376 9.83 2.29 -13.07
C VAL A 376 11.23 2.15 -13.64
N ASP A 377 11.35 1.98 -14.97
CA ASP A 377 12.63 1.75 -15.65
C ASP A 377 13.63 2.89 -15.47
N PHE A 378 13.16 4.13 -15.37
CA PHE A 378 14.00 5.30 -15.11
C PHE A 378 14.74 5.21 -13.77
N LEU A 379 14.11 4.71 -12.71
CA LEU A 379 14.72 4.61 -11.38
C LEU A 379 15.70 3.44 -11.24
N LEU A 380 15.53 2.39 -12.06
CA LEU A 380 16.22 1.12 -11.94
C LEU A 380 17.75 1.21 -11.91
N PRO A 381 18.43 1.86 -12.87
CA PRO A 381 19.89 1.91 -12.88
C PRO A 381 20.46 2.63 -11.65
N PHE A 382 19.73 3.60 -11.10
CA PHE A 382 20.15 4.34 -9.92
C PHE A 382 19.93 3.54 -8.64
N ALA A 383 18.90 2.68 -8.58
CA ALA A 383 18.72 1.76 -7.45
C ALA A 383 19.89 0.78 -7.35
N LEU A 384 20.30 0.21 -8.49
CA LEU A 384 21.38 -0.79 -8.59
C LEU A 384 22.76 -0.20 -8.27
N ASN A 385 23.01 1.06 -8.64
CA ASN A 385 24.31 1.71 -8.43
C ASN A 385 24.30 2.75 -7.30
N GLU A 386 23.47 2.56 -6.26
CA GLU A 386 23.44 3.41 -5.06
C GLU A 386 23.27 4.92 -5.33
N GLY A 387 22.56 5.27 -6.40
CA GLY A 387 22.32 6.65 -6.83
C GLY A 387 23.39 7.24 -7.75
N GLU A 388 24.41 6.47 -8.13
CA GLU A 388 25.43 6.93 -9.08
C GLU A 388 24.79 7.40 -10.39
N GLY A 389 25.16 8.60 -10.84
CA GLY A 389 24.62 9.22 -12.04
C GLY A 389 23.23 9.85 -11.90
N TRP A 390 22.65 9.91 -10.68
CA TRP A 390 21.36 10.56 -10.47
C TRP A 390 21.39 12.02 -10.96
N PRO A 391 20.47 12.44 -11.85
CA PRO A 391 20.66 13.64 -12.66
C PRO A 391 20.33 14.96 -11.94
N VAL A 392 19.86 14.91 -10.70
CA VAL A 392 19.32 16.06 -9.95
C VAL A 392 19.73 16.02 -8.48
N PRO A 393 19.57 17.11 -7.70
CA PRO A 393 19.83 17.08 -6.27
C PRO A 393 18.95 16.07 -5.51
N ASN A 394 19.55 15.33 -4.57
CA ASN A 394 18.86 14.49 -3.59
C ASN A 394 19.55 14.66 -2.22
N ILE A 395 18.90 15.37 -1.29
CA ILE A 395 19.46 15.71 0.03
C ILE A 395 19.34 14.57 1.05
N LYS A 396 18.77 13.43 0.65
CA LYS A 396 18.67 12.21 1.44
C LYS A 396 19.27 11.04 0.65
N GLY A 397 19.45 9.90 1.30
CA GLY A 397 19.97 8.70 0.65
C GLY A 397 19.02 8.09 -0.39
N PHE A 398 19.49 7.01 -1.01
CA PHE A 398 18.76 6.22 -1.99
C PHE A 398 18.21 4.94 -1.34
N GLU A 399 17.27 5.10 -0.41
CA GLU A 399 16.58 3.97 0.24
C GLU A 399 15.79 3.19 -0.82
N VAL A 400 16.00 1.88 -0.92
CA VAL A 400 15.45 1.04 -2.01
C VAL A 400 14.24 0.22 -1.59
N ASN A 401 13.95 0.07 -0.30
CA ASN A 401 12.94 -0.85 0.21
C ASN A 401 11.56 -0.70 -0.45
N ASP A 402 11.03 0.52 -0.54
CA ASP A 402 9.74 0.75 -1.21
C ASP A 402 9.81 0.57 -2.74
N TYR A 403 10.98 0.78 -3.35
CA TYR A 403 11.18 0.54 -4.77
C TYR A 403 11.30 -0.95 -5.09
N VAL A 404 11.91 -1.76 -4.22
CA VAL A 404 11.95 -3.22 -4.40
C VAL A 404 10.53 -3.81 -4.41
N LYS A 405 9.59 -3.31 -3.59
CA LYS A 405 8.17 -3.70 -3.67
C LYS A 405 7.56 -3.37 -5.04
N ILE A 406 7.90 -2.20 -5.60
CA ILE A 406 7.48 -1.82 -6.96
C ILE A 406 8.07 -2.79 -7.99
N LEU A 407 9.35 -3.14 -7.88
CA LEU A 407 10.01 -4.08 -8.81
C LEU A 407 9.40 -5.49 -8.75
N GLU A 408 9.07 -5.98 -7.56
CA GLU A 408 8.39 -7.27 -7.41
C GLU A 408 7.02 -7.27 -8.10
N LEU A 409 6.20 -6.22 -7.91
CA LEU A 409 4.95 -6.07 -8.66
C LEU A 409 5.19 -5.92 -10.16
N SER A 410 6.23 -5.18 -10.55
CA SER A 410 6.62 -4.96 -11.95
C SER A 410 6.93 -6.28 -12.66
N TYR A 411 7.64 -7.20 -11.98
CA TYR A 411 7.87 -8.55 -12.49
C TYR A 411 6.56 -9.33 -12.65
N VAL A 412 5.67 -9.30 -11.65
CA VAL A 412 4.36 -9.97 -11.74
C VAL A 412 3.49 -9.41 -12.87
N ILE A 413 3.54 -8.10 -13.12
CA ILE A 413 2.71 -7.41 -14.11
C ILE A 413 3.26 -7.63 -15.53
N TRP A 414 4.56 -7.43 -15.75
CA TRP A 414 5.16 -7.40 -17.09
C TRP A 414 6.00 -8.63 -17.45
N GLY A 415 6.36 -9.48 -16.48
CA GLY A 415 7.15 -10.70 -16.72
C GLY A 415 8.56 -10.45 -17.27
N ASP A 416 9.11 -9.25 -17.05
CA ASP A 416 10.44 -8.86 -17.53
C ASP A 416 11.50 -9.20 -16.47
N GLU A 417 12.40 -10.12 -16.82
CA GLU A 417 13.44 -10.67 -15.92
C GLU A 417 14.36 -9.60 -15.34
N LYS A 418 14.50 -8.43 -15.97
CA LYS A 418 15.30 -7.33 -15.41
C LYS A 418 14.81 -6.91 -14.03
N TYR A 419 13.49 -6.97 -13.78
CA TYR A 419 12.92 -6.63 -12.49
C TYR A 419 13.21 -7.71 -11.45
N LEU A 420 13.12 -8.99 -11.82
CA LEU A 420 13.45 -10.09 -10.92
C LEU A 420 14.93 -10.05 -10.53
N ASN A 421 15.83 -9.91 -11.51
CA ASN A 421 17.27 -9.79 -11.27
C ASN A 421 17.59 -8.63 -10.32
N ALA A 422 16.95 -7.47 -10.53
CA ALA A 422 17.14 -6.32 -9.65
C ALA A 422 16.58 -6.56 -8.24
N VAL A 423 15.46 -7.27 -8.11
CA VAL A 423 14.93 -7.67 -6.80
C VAL A 423 15.92 -8.59 -6.07
N GLU A 424 16.51 -9.57 -6.76
CA GLU A 424 17.49 -10.48 -6.15
C GLU A 424 18.71 -9.73 -5.62
N GLU A 425 19.19 -8.73 -6.37
CA GLU A 425 20.33 -7.90 -5.99
C GLU A 425 20.01 -6.93 -4.84
N LEU A 426 18.86 -6.26 -4.90
CA LEU A 426 18.51 -5.18 -3.96
C LEU A 426 17.85 -5.69 -2.67
N ARG A 427 17.33 -6.92 -2.65
CA ARG A 427 16.56 -7.46 -1.51
C ARG A 427 17.35 -7.48 -0.19
N PRO A 428 18.64 -7.86 -0.12
CA PRO A 428 19.39 -7.79 1.14
C PRO A 428 19.43 -6.38 1.72
N LYS A 429 19.61 -5.36 0.88
CA LYS A 429 19.61 -3.95 1.28
C LYS A 429 18.22 -3.50 1.74
N ALA A 430 17.18 -3.83 0.97
CA ALA A 430 15.79 -3.53 1.34
C ALA A 430 15.42 -4.10 2.72
N LYS A 431 15.79 -5.37 3.00
CA LYS A 431 15.54 -5.99 4.31
C LYS A 431 16.30 -5.30 5.45
N ALA A 432 17.53 -4.86 5.21
CA ALA A 432 18.29 -4.11 6.20
C ALA A 432 17.65 -2.75 6.50
N GLU A 433 17.19 -2.03 5.47
CA GLU A 433 16.45 -0.77 5.60
C GLU A 433 15.14 -0.96 6.37
N GLN A 434 14.37 -2.01 6.05
CA GLN A 434 13.15 -2.37 6.76
C GLN A 434 13.41 -2.64 8.25
N ALA A 435 14.42 -3.45 8.57
CA ALA A 435 14.80 -3.74 9.95
C ALA A 435 15.23 -2.48 10.72
N ALA A 436 15.90 -1.53 10.06
CA ALA A 436 16.26 -0.24 10.65
C ALA A 436 15.05 0.68 10.84
N GLY A 437 14.12 0.71 9.88
CA GLY A 437 12.88 1.49 9.95
C GLY A 437 11.99 1.07 11.11
N LEU A 438 11.83 -0.24 11.33
CA LEU A 438 11.10 -0.81 12.46
C LEU A 438 11.69 -0.39 13.82
N LYS A 439 13.02 -0.30 13.94
CA LYS A 439 13.69 0.17 15.18
C LYS A 439 13.48 1.66 15.46
N LEU A 440 13.27 2.46 14.42
CA LEU A 440 13.09 3.91 14.53
C LEU A 440 11.62 4.34 14.63
N ALA A 441 10.68 3.39 14.76
CA ALA A 441 9.24 3.64 14.63
C ALA A 441 8.89 4.46 13.37
N LYS A 442 9.72 4.36 12.33
CA LYS A 442 9.40 4.86 10.99
C LYS A 442 8.51 3.78 10.37
N TRP A 443 7.22 3.87 10.68
CA TRP A 443 6.22 2.90 10.26
C TRP A 443 6.14 2.86 8.74
N GLU A 444 6.64 1.77 8.19
CA GLU A 444 6.65 1.45 6.77
C GLU A 444 5.22 1.47 6.19
N ASP A 445 5.08 1.99 4.97
CA ASP A 445 3.82 1.92 4.25
C ASP A 445 3.72 0.56 3.56
N ASN A 446 3.26 -0.46 4.31
CA ASN A 446 3.13 -1.84 3.81
C ASN A 446 1.92 -2.03 2.88
N TYR A 447 1.28 -0.95 2.40
CA TYR A 447 0.06 -1.12 1.61
C TYR A 447 0.29 -1.90 0.31
N LEU A 448 1.48 -1.82 -0.30
CA LEU A 448 1.77 -2.64 -1.47
C LEU A 448 1.82 -4.13 -1.11
N CYS A 449 2.34 -4.47 0.08
CA CYS A 449 2.29 -5.82 0.65
C CYS A 449 0.87 -6.31 0.89
N ASP A 450 0.03 -5.42 1.42
CA ASP A 450 -1.37 -5.67 1.66
C ASP A 450 -2.14 -5.88 0.35
N LEU A 451 -1.94 -4.99 -0.63
CA LEU A 451 -2.53 -5.04 -1.97
C LEU A 451 -2.17 -6.34 -2.69
N ALA A 452 -0.91 -6.76 -2.56
CA ALA A 452 -0.39 -8.00 -3.10
C ALA A 452 -1.10 -9.25 -2.55
N LEU A 453 -1.30 -9.31 -1.22
CA LEU A 453 -2.06 -10.38 -0.57
C LEU A 453 -3.51 -10.45 -1.10
N LEU A 454 -4.16 -9.29 -1.26
CA LEU A 454 -5.56 -9.24 -1.72
C LEU A 454 -5.73 -9.55 -3.21
N THR A 455 -4.74 -9.21 -4.03
CA THR A 455 -4.79 -9.38 -5.49
C THR A 455 -4.16 -10.70 -5.96
N ASN A 456 -3.80 -11.59 -5.02
CA ASN A 456 -3.10 -12.84 -5.27
C ASN A 456 -1.78 -12.64 -6.07
N ARG A 457 -1.16 -11.48 -5.91
CA ARG A 457 0.15 -11.13 -6.49
C ARG A 457 1.16 -11.31 -5.35
N LEU A 458 1.96 -12.37 -5.36
CA LEU A 458 2.90 -12.63 -4.26
C LEU A 458 4.01 -11.56 -4.24
N LEU A 459 4.08 -10.78 -3.16
CA LEU A 459 5.23 -9.94 -2.83
C LEU A 459 6.10 -10.63 -1.77
N TRP A 460 7.39 -10.75 -2.07
CA TRP A 460 8.33 -11.54 -1.27
C TRP A 460 9.07 -10.69 -0.23
N THR A 461 9.19 -9.37 -0.46
CA THR A 461 9.70 -8.40 0.51
C THR A 461 8.81 -8.23 1.74
N CYS A 462 7.55 -8.65 1.64
CA CYS A 462 6.55 -8.58 2.70
C CYS A 462 6.65 -9.74 3.70
N LEU A 463 7.61 -10.65 3.47
CA LEU A 463 7.93 -11.75 4.37
C LEU A 463 8.96 -11.27 5.39
N TYR A 464 8.43 -10.88 6.55
CA TYR A 464 9.15 -10.45 7.75
C TYR A 464 10.35 -11.34 8.08
#